data_AF-A0A8J9R9V7-F1
#
_entry.id   AF-A0A8J9R9V7-F1
#
_cell.length_a   1.000
_cell.length_b   1.000
_cell.length_c   1.000
_cell.angle_alpha   90.00
_cell.angle_beta   90.00
_cell.angle_gamma   90.00
#
_symmetry.space_group_name_H-M   'P 1'
#
loop_
_entity.id
_entity.type
_entity.pdbx_description
1 polymer ?
#
loop_
_entity_poly.entity_id
_entity_poly.type
_entity_poly.pdbx_seq_one_letter_code
_entity_poly.pdbx_strand_id
1 'polypeptide(L)'
;MFGLCCFPIHVEAAEDPQTQLRRALLQGPVRFLRDRQRSNAGQFILSPIKASKQRLETAMKALEAQNVYDPDPLIYKTALSLVRSASLNCYIFPASEGDTIETKMSLLQGQLGIGDACTFRLIEKNVVSLLPLQKEELRKDAANALTDLIRSYRRLDDVLDRAYGGDVFAAEEAVNSLQYTMASTASFQNIIERCLDMDSSRKQNAVVG
;
A
#
# COMPACT_ATOMS: atom_id res chain seq x y z
N MET A 1 -0.67 22.27 58.04
CA MET A 1 -1.00 21.70 56.72
C MET A 1 -0.36 22.57 55.65
N PHE A 2 0.82 22.20 55.16
CA PHE A 2 1.41 22.77 53.94
C PHE A 2 1.89 21.57 53.11
N GLY A 3 1.17 21.30 52.03
CA GLY A 3 1.55 20.29 51.04
C GLY A 3 2.49 20.91 50.02
N LEU A 4 3.71 20.37 49.90
CA LEU A 4 4.58 20.67 48.76
C LEU A 4 4.20 19.76 47.59
N CYS A 5 3.76 20.38 46.49
CA CYS A 5 3.63 19.73 45.20
C CYS A 5 5.03 19.45 44.61
N CYS A 6 5.34 18.18 44.32
CA CYS A 6 6.44 17.81 43.42
C CYS A 6 5.92 17.83 41.98
N PHE A 7 6.45 18.71 41.14
CA PHE A 7 6.35 18.60 39.68
C PHE A 7 7.63 17.94 39.15
N PRO A 8 7.56 16.93 38.26
CA PRO A 8 8.74 16.45 37.56
C PRO A 8 9.15 17.48 36.49
N ILE A 9 10.41 17.91 36.55
CA ILE A 9 11.06 18.70 35.51
C ILE A 9 11.30 17.75 34.32
N HIS A 10 10.59 17.99 33.21
CA HIS A 10 10.96 17.39 31.93
C HIS A 10 12.28 18.02 31.47
N VAL A 11 13.36 17.24 31.55
CA VAL A 11 14.63 17.57 30.91
C VAL A 11 14.48 17.26 29.42
N GLU A 12 14.21 18.29 28.63
CA GLU A 12 14.24 18.23 27.18
C GLU A 12 15.70 18.08 26.75
N ALA A 13 16.08 16.90 26.27
CA ALA A 13 17.45 16.61 25.85
C ALA A 13 17.83 17.53 24.68
N ALA A 14 18.79 18.44 24.93
CA ALA A 14 19.29 19.35 23.91
C ALA A 14 19.92 18.55 22.75
N GLU A 15 19.36 18.74 21.56
CA GLU A 15 19.77 18.03 20.36
C GLU A 15 21.16 18.49 19.89
N ASP A 16 22.01 17.54 19.51
CA ASP A 16 23.40 17.81 19.12
C ASP A 16 23.50 18.77 17.90
N PRO A 17 24.39 19.78 17.96
CA PRO A 17 24.57 20.76 16.89
C PRO A 17 24.94 20.19 15.51
N GLN A 18 25.60 19.01 15.42
CA GLN A 18 25.84 18.39 14.10
C GLN A 18 24.53 17.84 13.49
N THR A 19 23.62 17.36 14.33
CA THR A 19 22.29 16.90 13.92
C THR A 19 21.42 18.07 13.44
N GLN A 20 21.51 19.23 14.10
CA GLN A 20 20.83 20.46 13.66
C GLN A 20 21.37 20.98 12.32
N LEU A 21 22.70 20.99 12.12
CA LEU A 21 23.32 21.46 10.88
C LEU A 21 22.99 20.56 9.68
N ARG A 22 23.02 19.23 9.88
CA ARG A 22 22.57 18.26 8.87
C ARG A 22 21.11 18.47 8.49
N ARG A 23 20.22 18.75 9.45
CA ARG A 23 18.82 19.06 9.16
C ARG A 23 18.68 20.33 8.32
N ALA A 24 19.37 21.41 8.69
CA ALA A 24 19.31 22.67 7.96
C ALA A 24 19.76 22.53 6.50
N LEU A 25 20.83 21.77 6.24
CA LEU A 25 21.37 21.54 4.90
C LEU A 25 20.45 20.66 4.02
N LEU A 26 19.73 19.71 4.62
CA LEU A 26 18.84 18.81 3.88
C LEU A 26 17.45 19.40 3.60
N GLN A 27 17.04 20.45 4.33
CA GLN A 27 15.70 21.04 4.18
C GLN A 27 15.45 21.63 2.78
N GLY A 28 16.44 22.27 2.17
CA GLY A 28 16.31 22.83 0.81
C GLY A 28 16.06 21.76 -0.26
N PRO A 29 16.96 20.77 -0.41
CA PRO A 29 16.80 19.67 -1.36
C PRO A 29 15.53 18.82 -1.12
N VAL A 30 15.21 18.50 0.15
CA VAL A 30 14.01 17.73 0.49
C VAL A 30 12.73 18.50 0.13
N ARG A 31 12.71 19.82 0.36
CA ARG A 31 11.58 20.68 0.00
C ARG A 31 11.41 20.76 -1.53
N PHE A 32 12.49 20.92 -2.28
CA PHE A 32 12.45 20.88 -3.75
C PHE A 32 11.90 19.55 -4.29
N LEU A 33 12.37 18.41 -3.76
CA LEU A 33 11.88 17.09 -4.15
C LEU A 33 10.40 16.89 -3.81
N ARG A 34 9.97 17.37 -2.63
CA ARG A 34 8.56 17.32 -2.22
C ARG A 34 7.68 18.15 -3.15
N ASP A 35 8.10 19.36 -3.51
CA ASP A 35 7.33 20.24 -4.41
C ASP A 35 7.25 19.68 -5.83
N ARG A 36 8.29 18.95 -6.29
CA ARG A 36 8.27 18.20 -7.56
C ARG A 36 7.32 17.00 -7.51
N GLN A 37 7.30 16.24 -6.40
CA GLN A 37 6.35 15.15 -6.20
C GLN A 37 4.90 15.65 -6.20
N ARG A 38 4.63 16.79 -5.55
CA ARG A 38 3.30 17.40 -5.53
C ARG A 38 2.80 17.85 -6.91
N SER A 39 3.67 18.50 -7.70
CA SER A 39 3.26 19.20 -8.92
C SER A 39 3.11 18.27 -10.14
N ASN A 40 4.03 17.33 -10.38
CA ASN A 40 4.05 16.53 -11.60
C ASN A 40 4.33 15.02 -11.37
N ALA A 41 4.99 14.64 -10.26
CA ALA A 41 5.38 13.25 -10.02
C ALA A 41 4.34 12.42 -9.23
N GLY A 42 3.39 13.06 -8.54
CA GLY A 42 2.38 12.39 -7.73
C GLY A 42 1.46 11.48 -8.55
N GLN A 43 1.19 11.85 -9.80
CA GLN A 43 0.45 10.98 -10.72
C GLN A 43 1.22 9.70 -11.08
N PHE A 44 2.55 9.80 -11.23
CA PHE A 44 3.41 8.64 -11.47
C PHE A 44 3.53 7.74 -10.24
N ILE A 45 3.62 8.33 -9.04
CA ILE A 45 3.65 7.58 -7.77
C ILE A 45 2.35 6.78 -7.55
N LEU A 46 1.21 7.38 -7.89
CA LEU A 46 -0.10 6.74 -7.73
C LEU A 46 -0.46 5.78 -8.87
N SER A 47 0.26 5.80 -10.00
CA SER A 47 -0.05 4.98 -11.18
C SER A 47 -0.10 3.47 -10.88
N PRO A 48 0.89 2.88 -10.18
CA PRO A 48 0.83 1.46 -9.81
C PRO A 48 -0.36 1.12 -8.93
N ILE A 49 -0.73 2.02 -7.99
CA ILE A 49 -1.90 1.83 -7.11
C ILE A 49 -3.21 1.86 -7.92
N LYS A 50 -3.34 2.78 -8.87
CA LYS A 50 -4.51 2.83 -9.77
C LYS A 50 -4.63 1.58 -10.63
N ALA A 51 -3.52 1.12 -11.21
CA ALA A 51 -3.51 -0.11 -12.01
C ALA A 51 -3.84 -1.36 -11.17
N SER A 52 -3.41 -1.37 -9.90
CA SER A 52 -3.79 -2.41 -8.94
C SER A 52 -5.31 -2.41 -8.69
N LYS A 53 -5.92 -1.25 -8.42
CA LYS A 53 -7.38 -1.14 -8.23
C LYS A 53 -8.18 -1.60 -9.44
N GLN A 54 -7.77 -1.23 -10.66
CA GLN A 54 -8.44 -1.66 -11.89
C GLN A 54 -8.44 -3.19 -12.04
N ARG A 55 -7.34 -3.86 -11.67
CA ARG A 55 -7.27 -5.33 -11.66
C ARG A 55 -8.19 -5.95 -10.62
N LEU A 56 -8.26 -5.39 -9.41
CA LEU A 56 -9.20 -5.84 -8.38
C LEU A 56 -10.66 -5.65 -8.81
N GLU A 57 -11.00 -4.53 -9.44
CA GLU A 57 -12.34 -4.28 -9.99
C GLU A 57 -12.70 -5.28 -11.11
N THR A 58 -11.72 -5.66 -11.94
CA THR A 58 -11.90 -6.69 -12.96
C THR A 58 -12.13 -8.06 -12.33
N ALA A 59 -11.37 -8.40 -11.29
CA ALA A 59 -11.57 -9.64 -10.53
C ALA A 59 -12.95 -9.66 -9.85
N MET A 60 -13.41 -8.53 -9.30
CA MET A 60 -14.71 -8.42 -8.64
C MET A 60 -15.84 -8.73 -9.61
N LYS A 61 -15.84 -8.10 -10.79
CA LYS A 61 -16.84 -8.34 -11.82
C LYS A 61 -16.90 -9.81 -12.24
N ALA A 62 -15.74 -10.49 -12.29
CA ALA A 62 -15.69 -11.91 -12.62
C ALA A 62 -16.31 -12.77 -11.51
N LEU A 63 -15.99 -12.48 -10.24
CA LEU A 63 -16.50 -13.24 -9.10
C LEU A 63 -17.98 -12.98 -8.80
N GLU A 64 -18.48 -11.77 -8.98
CA GLU A 64 -19.90 -11.43 -8.76
C GLU A 64 -20.83 -12.11 -9.76
N ALA A 65 -20.33 -12.46 -10.95
CA ALA A 65 -21.08 -13.19 -11.97
C ALA A 65 -21.09 -14.71 -11.74
N GLN A 66 -20.34 -15.21 -10.75
CA GLN A 66 -20.17 -16.64 -10.49
C GLN A 66 -21.32 -17.22 -9.66
N ASN A 67 -21.73 -18.45 -10.00
CA ASN A 67 -22.56 -19.24 -9.09
C ASN A 67 -21.65 -19.92 -8.05
N VAL A 68 -21.88 -19.62 -6.77
CA VAL A 68 -21.06 -20.15 -5.66
C VAL A 68 -21.31 -21.65 -5.41
N TYR A 69 -22.50 -22.15 -5.75
CA TYR A 69 -22.86 -23.57 -5.60
C TYR A 69 -22.39 -24.45 -6.77
N ASP A 70 -21.95 -23.82 -7.86
CA ASP A 70 -21.35 -24.47 -9.02
C ASP A 70 -20.17 -23.60 -9.53
N PRO A 71 -19.06 -23.54 -8.76
CA PRO A 71 -17.95 -22.65 -9.02
C PRO A 71 -17.19 -23.05 -10.30
N ASP A 72 -17.07 -22.14 -11.27
CA ASP A 72 -16.24 -22.33 -12.46
C ASP A 72 -14.76 -22.10 -12.08
N PRO A 73 -13.91 -23.15 -12.13
CA PRO A 73 -12.50 -23.02 -11.78
C PRO A 73 -11.76 -21.99 -12.65
N LEU A 74 -12.21 -21.75 -13.89
CA LEU A 74 -11.58 -20.78 -14.78
C LEU A 74 -11.76 -19.34 -14.28
N ILE A 75 -12.91 -19.03 -13.66
CA ILE A 75 -13.18 -17.71 -13.09
C ILE A 75 -12.28 -17.47 -11.88
N TYR A 76 -12.17 -18.44 -10.96
CA TYR A 76 -11.26 -18.32 -9.80
C TYR A 76 -9.80 -18.25 -10.22
N LYS A 77 -9.37 -19.03 -11.21
CA LYS A 77 -8.01 -18.95 -11.78
C LYS A 77 -7.72 -17.55 -12.35
N THR A 78 -8.69 -16.97 -13.05
CA THR A 78 -8.56 -15.63 -13.64
C THR A 78 -8.49 -14.57 -12.55
N ALA A 79 -9.37 -14.63 -11.55
CA ALA A 79 -9.36 -13.73 -10.40
C ALA A 79 -8.04 -13.82 -9.62
N LEU A 80 -7.54 -15.04 -9.39
CA LEU A 80 -6.26 -15.29 -8.72
C LEU A 80 -5.09 -14.65 -9.46
N SER A 81 -5.03 -14.80 -10.79
CA SER A 81 -4.00 -14.18 -11.62
C SER A 81 -4.06 -12.64 -11.57
N LEU A 82 -5.27 -12.06 -11.63
CA LEU A 82 -5.48 -10.62 -11.49
C LEU A 82 -5.03 -10.09 -10.12
N VAL A 83 -5.35 -10.80 -9.03
CA VAL A 83 -4.96 -10.43 -7.66
C VAL A 83 -3.46 -10.54 -7.45
N ARG A 84 -2.83 -11.62 -7.90
CA ARG A 84 -1.37 -11.80 -7.86
C ARG A 84 -0.65 -10.68 -8.60
N SER A 85 -1.13 -10.31 -9.79
CA SER A 85 -0.62 -9.16 -10.54
C SER A 85 -0.88 -7.82 -9.81
N ALA A 86 -2.06 -7.63 -9.22
CA ALA A 86 -2.43 -6.42 -8.47
C ALA A 86 -1.62 -6.21 -7.19
N SER A 87 -1.01 -7.27 -6.66
CA SER A 87 -0.17 -7.23 -5.46
C SER A 87 1.21 -6.60 -5.67
N LEU A 88 1.63 -6.43 -6.94
CA LEU A 88 2.88 -5.79 -7.33
C LEU A 88 4.12 -6.34 -6.61
N ASN A 89 4.20 -7.68 -6.53
CA ASN A 89 5.31 -8.44 -5.95
C ASN A 89 5.48 -8.26 -4.43
N CYS A 90 4.41 -7.93 -3.70
CA CYS A 90 4.49 -7.70 -2.25
C CYS A 90 4.44 -8.95 -1.37
N TYR A 91 4.28 -10.13 -1.97
CA TYR A 91 4.43 -11.42 -1.29
C TYR A 91 4.81 -12.50 -2.30
N ILE A 92 5.27 -13.64 -1.78
CA ILE A 92 5.68 -14.79 -2.58
C ILE A 92 4.46 -15.71 -2.70
N PHE A 93 4.17 -16.12 -3.93
CA PHE A 93 3.17 -17.12 -4.28
C PHE A 93 3.78 -18.11 -5.29
N PRO A 94 3.28 -19.36 -5.36
CA PRO A 94 3.77 -20.31 -6.36
C PRO A 94 3.48 -19.79 -7.77
N ALA A 95 4.49 -19.83 -8.64
CA ALA A 95 4.32 -19.44 -10.03
C ALA A 95 3.34 -20.38 -10.74
N SER A 96 2.39 -19.82 -11.46
CA SER A 96 1.48 -20.57 -12.32
C SER A 96 2.16 -20.96 -13.63
N GLU A 97 1.69 -22.03 -14.28
CA GLU A 97 2.25 -22.50 -15.55
C GLU A 97 2.21 -21.41 -16.64
N GLY A 98 1.19 -20.55 -16.62
CA GLY A 98 1.01 -19.44 -17.56
C GLY A 98 1.74 -18.13 -17.22
N ASP A 99 2.48 -18.07 -16.10
CA ASP A 99 3.19 -16.84 -15.71
C ASP A 99 4.38 -16.56 -16.64
N THR A 100 4.59 -15.29 -16.96
CA THR A 100 5.72 -14.85 -17.79
C THR A 100 7.05 -15.10 -17.06
N ILE A 101 8.14 -15.17 -17.84
CA ILE A 101 9.50 -15.33 -17.30
C ILE A 101 9.82 -14.19 -16.32
N GLU A 102 9.36 -12.97 -16.59
CA GLU A 102 9.56 -11.80 -15.72
C GLU A 102 8.89 -11.98 -14.35
N THR A 103 7.63 -12.47 -14.33
CA THR A 103 6.92 -12.79 -13.09
C THR A 103 7.66 -13.86 -12.28
N LYS A 104 8.14 -14.92 -12.95
CA LYS A 104 8.92 -16.00 -12.31
C LYS A 104 10.24 -15.50 -11.74
N MET A 105 10.93 -14.61 -12.45
CA MET A 105 12.20 -14.01 -11.99
C MET A 105 11.99 -13.02 -10.83
N SER A 106 10.92 -12.24 -10.84
CA SER A 106 10.54 -11.35 -9.74
C SER A 106 10.22 -12.13 -8.45
N LEU A 107 9.49 -13.24 -8.57
CA LEU A 107 9.23 -14.16 -7.46
C LEU A 107 10.53 -14.77 -6.90
N LEU A 108 11.48 -15.11 -7.78
CA LEU A 108 12.79 -15.62 -7.39
C LEU A 108 13.63 -14.56 -6.65
N GLN A 109 13.62 -13.30 -7.10
CA GLN A 109 14.29 -12.20 -6.38
C GLN A 109 13.70 -12.00 -4.98
N GLY A 110 12.36 -12.09 -4.86
CA GLY A 110 11.67 -12.10 -3.58
C GLY A 110 12.06 -13.27 -2.68
N GLN A 111 12.19 -14.48 -3.23
CA GLN A 111 12.65 -15.68 -2.50
C GLN A 111 14.12 -15.60 -2.07
N LEU A 112 14.97 -15.02 -2.90
CA LEU A 112 16.41 -14.88 -2.63
C LEU A 112 16.74 -13.71 -1.70
N GLY A 113 15.75 -12.87 -1.34
CA GLY A 113 15.94 -11.70 -0.48
C GLY A 113 16.82 -10.61 -1.10
N ILE A 114 17.04 -10.66 -2.42
CA ILE A 114 17.89 -9.70 -3.13
C ILE A 114 17.03 -8.50 -3.51
N GLY A 115 16.92 -7.55 -2.59
CA GLY A 115 16.19 -6.29 -2.79
C GLY A 115 14.71 -6.37 -2.45
N ASP A 116 14.11 -5.19 -2.25
CA ASP A 116 12.69 -5.05 -1.95
C ASP A 116 11.89 -4.97 -3.25
N ALA A 117 11.36 -6.10 -3.71
CA ALA A 117 10.56 -6.18 -4.93
C ALA A 117 9.14 -5.60 -4.76
N CYS A 118 8.68 -5.38 -3.52
CA CYS A 118 7.33 -4.92 -3.24
C CYS A 118 7.15 -3.46 -3.67
N THR A 119 6.42 -3.23 -4.76
CA THR A 119 6.23 -1.88 -5.31
C THR A 119 5.53 -0.95 -4.32
N PHE A 120 4.55 -1.44 -3.55
CA PHE A 120 3.88 -0.61 -2.53
C PHE A 120 4.83 -0.16 -1.43
N ARG A 121 5.80 -0.99 -1.04
CA ARG A 121 6.82 -0.65 -0.04
C ARG A 121 7.80 0.38 -0.59
N LEU A 122 8.18 0.27 -1.86
CA LEU A 122 8.98 1.30 -2.53
C LEU A 122 8.25 2.65 -2.58
N ILE A 123 6.95 2.64 -2.91
CA ILE A 123 6.11 3.85 -2.90
C ILE A 123 6.06 4.47 -1.50
N GLU A 124 5.73 3.67 -0.48
CA GLU A 124 5.66 4.12 0.91
C GLU A 124 6.98 4.77 1.35
N LYS A 125 8.11 4.06 1.19
CA LYS A 125 9.44 4.57 1.53
C LYS A 125 9.76 5.89 0.83
N ASN A 126 9.52 5.98 -0.47
CA ASN A 126 9.83 7.17 -1.28
C ASN A 126 9.04 8.41 -0.87
N VAL A 127 7.82 8.21 -0.40
CA VAL A 127 6.92 9.30 0.00
C VAL A 127 7.19 9.68 1.46
N VAL A 128 7.31 8.70 2.34
CA VAL A 128 7.53 8.91 3.78
C VAL A 128 8.91 9.50 4.09
N SER A 129 9.94 9.15 3.31
CA SER A 129 11.30 9.70 3.49
C SER A 129 11.36 11.21 3.29
N LEU A 130 10.39 11.79 2.58
CA LEU A 130 10.30 13.22 2.33
C LEU A 130 9.39 13.95 3.31
N LEU A 131 8.77 13.28 4.29
CA LEU A 131 7.94 13.93 5.29
C LEU A 131 8.79 14.73 6.30
N PRO A 132 8.29 15.88 6.81
CA PRO A 132 8.93 16.58 7.93
C PRO A 132 9.02 15.68 9.16
N LEU A 133 10.07 15.81 9.96
CA LEU A 133 10.27 15.01 11.18
C LEU A 133 9.05 15.07 12.11
N GLN A 134 8.33 16.18 12.15
CA GLN A 134 7.14 16.36 13.00
C GLN A 134 5.94 15.50 12.59
N LYS A 135 5.92 14.90 11.38
CA LYS A 135 4.82 14.05 10.89
C LYS A 135 5.03 12.56 11.22
N GLU A 136 5.57 12.24 12.41
CA GLU A 136 5.84 10.84 12.81
C GLU A 136 4.57 9.96 12.81
N GLU A 137 3.44 10.48 13.27
CA GLU A 137 2.18 9.72 13.27
C GLU A 137 1.74 9.33 11.86
N LEU A 138 1.94 10.22 10.87
CA LEU A 138 1.63 9.91 9.47
C LEU A 138 2.58 8.84 8.89
N ARG A 139 3.83 8.78 9.34
CA ARG A 139 4.74 7.68 8.97
C ARG A 139 4.25 6.35 9.51
N LYS A 140 3.81 6.32 10.76
CA LYS A 140 3.24 5.11 11.39
C LYS A 140 1.97 4.68 10.67
N ASP A 141 1.07 5.61 10.35
CA ASP A 141 -0.14 5.34 9.57
C ASP A 141 0.20 4.70 8.22
N ALA A 142 1.21 5.23 7.51
CA ALA A 142 1.65 4.70 6.22
C ALA A 142 2.20 3.27 6.34
N ALA A 143 3.04 3.02 7.35
CA ALA A 143 3.60 1.70 7.61
C ALA A 143 2.52 0.66 8.01
N ASN A 144 1.54 1.07 8.82
CA ASN A 144 0.41 0.23 9.22
C ASN A 144 -0.48 -0.09 8.01
N ALA A 145 -0.86 0.93 7.24
CA ALA A 145 -1.67 0.75 6.03
C ALA A 145 -0.98 -0.16 5.01
N LEU A 146 0.34 -0.06 4.83
CA LEU A 146 1.10 -0.98 3.99
C LEU A 146 1.07 -2.41 4.53
N THR A 147 1.23 -2.59 5.84
CA THR A 147 1.21 -3.91 6.48
C THR A 147 -0.15 -4.59 6.30
N ASP A 148 -1.23 -3.85 6.53
CA ASP A 148 -2.59 -4.36 6.36
C ASP A 148 -2.91 -4.64 4.89
N LEU A 149 -2.44 -3.79 3.96
CA LEU A 149 -2.56 -4.04 2.54
C LEU A 149 -1.91 -5.37 2.13
N ILE A 150 -0.65 -5.60 2.51
CA ILE A 150 0.07 -6.84 2.18
C ILE A 150 -0.64 -8.05 2.81
N ARG A 151 -1.14 -7.92 4.05
CA ARG A 151 -1.87 -9.00 4.72
C ARG A 151 -3.18 -9.31 4.00
N SER A 152 -3.93 -8.30 3.57
CA SER A 152 -5.19 -8.49 2.83
C SER A 152 -4.97 -9.24 1.52
N TYR A 153 -3.93 -8.86 0.76
CA TYR A 153 -3.55 -9.55 -0.47
C TYR A 153 -3.19 -11.02 -0.26
N ARG A 154 -2.40 -11.34 0.77
CA ARG A 154 -2.03 -12.73 1.09
C ARG A 154 -3.25 -13.58 1.47
N ARG A 155 -4.16 -13.01 2.27
CA ARG A 155 -5.40 -13.68 2.65
C ARG A 155 -6.27 -13.95 1.42
N LEU A 156 -6.44 -12.95 0.56
CA LEU A 156 -7.21 -13.09 -0.65
C LEU A 156 -6.61 -14.12 -1.62
N ASP A 157 -5.28 -14.17 -1.75
CA ASP A 157 -4.60 -15.19 -2.55
C ASP A 157 -4.96 -16.60 -2.06
N ASP A 158 -4.82 -16.86 -0.76
CA ASP A 158 -5.17 -18.16 -0.15
C ASP A 158 -6.63 -18.54 -0.41
N VAL A 159 -7.56 -17.59 -0.21
CA VAL A 159 -8.98 -17.82 -0.44
C VAL A 159 -9.26 -18.17 -1.91
N LEU A 160 -8.66 -17.44 -2.85
CA LEU A 160 -8.86 -17.69 -4.28
C LEU A 160 -8.18 -18.98 -4.76
N ASP A 161 -7.02 -19.33 -4.20
CA ASP A 161 -6.29 -20.56 -4.51
C ASP A 161 -7.07 -21.79 -4.02
N ARG A 162 -7.65 -21.73 -2.81
CA ARG A 162 -8.54 -22.77 -2.28
C ARG A 162 -9.85 -22.88 -3.08
N ALA A 163 -10.47 -21.76 -3.43
CA ALA A 163 -11.68 -21.75 -4.24
C ALA A 163 -11.42 -22.33 -5.65
N TYR A 164 -10.27 -22.02 -6.26
CA TYR A 164 -9.82 -22.66 -7.49
C TYR A 164 -9.64 -24.18 -7.34
N GLY A 165 -9.21 -24.65 -6.17
CA GLY A 165 -9.14 -26.06 -5.81
C GLY A 165 -10.49 -26.74 -5.51
N GLY A 166 -11.61 -26.00 -5.58
CA GLY A 166 -12.97 -26.52 -5.35
C GLY A 166 -13.49 -26.38 -3.92
N ASP A 167 -12.83 -25.60 -3.05
CA ASP A 167 -13.32 -25.31 -1.70
C ASP A 167 -14.53 -24.34 -1.76
N VAL A 168 -15.72 -24.86 -1.46
CA VAL A 168 -16.98 -24.10 -1.49
C VAL A 168 -17.02 -22.99 -0.43
N PHE A 169 -16.44 -23.20 0.75
CA PHE A 169 -16.40 -22.16 1.78
C PHE A 169 -15.46 -21.02 1.37
N ALA A 170 -14.35 -21.35 0.72
CA ALA A 170 -13.47 -20.34 0.14
C ALA A 170 -14.15 -19.59 -1.02
N ALA A 171 -14.94 -20.29 -1.84
CA ALA A 171 -15.74 -19.68 -2.89
C ALA A 171 -16.76 -18.65 -2.35
N GLU A 172 -17.44 -18.97 -1.24
CA GLU A 172 -18.32 -18.06 -0.51
C GLU A 172 -17.55 -16.86 0.10
N GLU A 173 -16.35 -17.08 0.61
CA GLU A 173 -15.51 -16.04 1.24
C GLU A 173 -14.86 -15.09 0.21
N ALA A 174 -14.67 -15.53 -1.03
CA ALA A 174 -13.86 -14.84 -2.04
C ALA A 174 -14.28 -13.38 -2.28
N VAL A 175 -15.58 -13.13 -2.43
CA VAL A 175 -16.12 -11.78 -2.68
C VAL A 175 -15.83 -10.86 -1.49
N ASN A 176 -16.09 -11.33 -0.26
CA ASN A 176 -15.86 -10.55 0.96
C ASN A 176 -14.36 -10.26 1.16
N SER A 177 -13.50 -11.26 0.93
CA SER A 177 -12.05 -11.08 1.01
C SER A 177 -11.53 -10.10 -0.05
N LEU A 178 -12.12 -10.10 -1.25
CA LEU A 178 -11.77 -9.16 -2.30
C LEU A 178 -12.21 -7.74 -1.95
N GLN A 179 -13.44 -7.56 -1.44
CA GLN A 179 -13.92 -6.26 -0.96
C GLN A 179 -13.02 -5.69 0.14
N TYR A 180 -12.61 -6.52 1.10
CA TYR A 180 -11.67 -6.12 2.14
C TYR A 180 -10.31 -5.67 1.58
N THR A 181 -9.80 -6.36 0.56
CA THR A 181 -8.54 -6.01 -0.12
C THR A 181 -8.67 -4.73 -0.93
N MET A 182 -9.81 -4.50 -1.59
CA MET A 182 -10.11 -3.24 -2.28
C MET A 182 -10.16 -2.06 -1.30
N ALA A 183 -10.82 -2.24 -0.15
CA ALA A 183 -10.88 -1.24 0.91
C ALA A 183 -9.48 -0.92 1.48
N SER A 184 -8.67 -1.96 1.72
CA SER A 184 -7.28 -1.81 2.18
C SER A 184 -6.42 -1.07 1.14
N THR A 185 -6.62 -1.35 -0.15
CA THR A 185 -5.94 -0.66 -1.26
C THR A 185 -6.33 0.81 -1.32
N ALA A 186 -7.61 1.13 -1.15
CA ALA A 186 -8.09 2.51 -1.10
C ALA A 186 -7.57 3.27 0.12
N SER A 187 -7.52 2.61 1.29
CA SER A 187 -6.94 3.17 2.51
C SER A 187 -5.47 3.51 2.33
N PHE A 188 -4.67 2.58 1.80
CA PHE A 188 -3.26 2.82 1.48
C PHE A 188 -3.09 3.99 0.51
N GLN A 189 -3.88 4.05 -0.57
CA GLN A 189 -3.87 5.17 -1.50
C GLN A 189 -4.11 6.51 -0.79
N ASN A 190 -5.13 6.58 0.06
CA ASN A 190 -5.49 7.80 0.80
C ASN A 190 -4.32 8.26 1.71
N ILE A 191 -3.68 7.34 2.41
CA ILE A 191 -2.52 7.67 3.25
C ILE A 191 -1.35 8.19 2.40
N ILE A 192 -1.08 7.58 1.24
CA ILE A 192 -0.04 8.08 0.32
C ILE A 192 -0.39 9.49 -0.20
N GLU A 193 -1.65 9.74 -0.55
CA GLU A 193 -2.12 11.07 -0.97
C GLU A 193 -1.96 12.12 0.14
N ARG A 194 -2.28 11.76 1.40
CA ARG A 194 -2.02 12.59 2.59
C ARG A 194 -0.54 12.89 2.77
N CYS A 195 0.33 11.90 2.57
CA CYS A 195 1.77 12.10 2.67
C CYS A 195 2.33 13.02 1.57
N LEU A 196 1.73 12.99 0.38
CA LEU A 196 2.03 13.90 -0.72
C LEU A 196 1.38 15.28 -0.54
N ASP A 197 0.58 15.50 0.50
CA ASP A 197 -0.27 16.68 0.70
C ASP A 197 -1.21 16.98 -0.50
N MET A 198 -1.66 15.94 -1.20
CA MET A 198 -2.55 16.03 -2.37
C MET A 198 -4.05 16.26 -2.01
N ASP A 199 -4.38 16.36 -0.72
CA ASP A 199 -5.74 16.56 -0.20
C ASP A 199 -6.39 17.90 -0.57
N SER A 200 -5.68 18.82 -1.22
CA SER A 200 -6.12 20.21 -1.40
C SER A 200 -6.45 20.65 -2.84
N SER A 201 -6.15 19.86 -3.88
CA SER A 201 -6.39 20.28 -5.28
C SER A 201 -7.78 19.94 -5.84
N ARG A 202 -8.64 19.21 -5.12
CA ARG A 202 -10.05 18.97 -5.54
C ARG A 202 -11.04 20.02 -5.02
N LYS A 203 -10.71 20.78 -3.98
CA LYS A 203 -11.65 21.74 -3.39
C LYS A 203 -11.58 23.15 -3.99
N GLN A 204 -10.56 23.49 -4.77
CA GLN A 204 -10.43 24.85 -5.35
C GLN A 204 -11.08 25.01 -6.74
N ASN A 205 -11.39 23.92 -7.45
CA ASN A 205 -12.05 23.98 -8.78
C ASN A 205 -13.57 23.77 -8.73
N ALA A 206 -14.17 23.73 -7.54
CA ALA A 206 -15.62 23.53 -7.36
C ALA A 206 -16.36 24.78 -6.83
N VAL A 207 -15.68 25.93 -6.73
CA VAL A 207 -16.25 27.20 -6.21
C VAL A 207 -16.19 28.33 -7.25
N VAL A 208 -15.78 28.04 -8.49
CA VAL A 208 -15.88 28.97 -9.62
C VAL A 208 -16.55 28.26 -10.78
N GLY A 209 -17.88 28.26 -10.73
CA GLY A 209 -18.79 27.77 -11.77
C GLY A 209 -20.16 28.34 -11.52
#